data_AF-A0A8T4J3D6-F1
#
_entry.id   AF-A0A8T4J3D6-F1
#
_cell.length_a   1.000
_cell.length_b   1.000
_cell.length_c   1.000
_cell.angle_alpha   90.00
_cell.angle_beta   90.00
_cell.angle_gamma   90.00
#
_symmetry.space_group_name_H-M   'P 1'
#
loop_
_entity.id
_entity.type
_entity.pdbx_description
1 polymer ?
#
loop_
_entity_poly.entity_id
_entity_poly.type
_entity_poly.pdbx_seq_one_letter_code
_entity_poly.pdbx_strand_id
1 'polypeptide(L)'
;DGAPGVLARAEDGGGVWNGASGVARLGTERPRLPQDRFRIGSLTKPFVATVLLQLEAEGRLRLDDPVERWLPGTVSGDGYDGRRITLRQLLGHTSGIYD
;
A
#
# COMPACT_ATOMS: atom_id res chain seq x y z
N ASP A 1 -11.17 2.01 -23.69
CA ASP A 1 -10.87 1.37 -22.40
C ASP A 1 -11.50 2.12 -21.25
N GLY A 2 -12.19 1.40 -20.37
CA GLY A 2 -12.87 1.92 -19.19
C GLY A 2 -13.00 0.81 -18.15
N ALA A 3 -13.26 1.18 -16.90
CA ALA A 3 -13.52 0.19 -15.87
C ALA A 3 -14.87 -0.52 -16.14
N PRO A 4 -14.95 -1.87 -16.09
CA PRO A 4 -16.22 -2.60 -16.23
C PRO A 4 -17.28 -2.20 -15.19
N GLY A 5 -16.83 -1.72 -14.03
CA GLY A 5 -17.67 -1.14 -13.00
C GLY A 5 -16.86 -0.43 -11.93
N VAL A 6 -17.56 0.37 -11.11
CA VAL A 6 -17.00 1.24 -10.07
C VAL A 6 -17.78 1.04 -8.77
N LEU A 7 -17.09 1.17 -7.64
CA LEU A 7 -17.67 1.30 -6.30
C LEU A 7 -17.13 2.55 -5.63
N ALA A 8 -17.94 3.22 -4.84
CA ALA A 8 -17.54 4.35 -4.02
C ALA A 8 -18.30 4.35 -2.69
N ARG A 9 -17.61 4.77 -1.62
CA ARG A 9 -18.21 5.05 -0.31
C ARG A 9 -17.72 6.40 0.17
N ALA A 10 -18.62 7.22 0.69
CA ALA A 10 -18.32 8.48 1.35
C ALA A 10 -18.94 8.45 2.75
N GLU A 11 -18.24 9.01 3.73
CA GLU A 11 -18.70 9.09 5.11
C GLU A 11 -18.30 10.43 5.71
N ASP A 12 -19.25 11.09 6.34
CA ASP A 12 -19.08 12.35 7.05
C ASP A 12 -19.99 12.40 8.29
N GLY A 13 -20.05 13.55 8.97
CA GLY A 13 -20.90 13.73 10.15
C GLY A 13 -22.41 13.59 9.89
N GLY A 14 -22.85 13.63 8.63
CA GLY A 14 -24.23 13.45 8.20
C GLY A 14 -24.59 12.00 7.85
N GLY A 15 -23.60 11.10 7.75
CA GLY A 15 -23.82 9.66 7.57
C GLY A 15 -22.95 9.03 6.49
N VAL A 16 -23.42 7.90 5.97
CA VAL A 16 -22.69 7.07 5.00
C VAL A 16 -23.45 7.00 3.68
N TRP A 17 -22.77 7.26 2.58
CA TRP A 17 -23.26 7.02 1.22
C TRP A 17 -22.46 5.90 0.54
N ASN A 18 -23.15 5.04 -0.22
CA ASN A 18 -22.53 4.01 -1.04
C ASN A 18 -23.07 4.10 -2.48
N GLY A 19 -22.18 4.05 -3.46
CA GLY A 19 -22.52 4.02 -4.87
C GLY A 19 -21.83 2.87 -5.60
N ALA A 20 -22.52 2.31 -6.59
CA ALA A 20 -21.98 1.31 -7.49
C ALA A 20 -22.53 1.52 -8.90
N SER A 21 -21.72 1.23 -9.93
CA SER A 21 -22.15 1.25 -11.33
C SER A 21 -21.40 0.20 -12.14
N GLY A 22 -22.01 -0.24 -13.23
CA GLY A 22 -21.45 -1.23 -14.15
C GLY A 22 -21.55 -2.67 -13.66
N VAL A 23 -20.82 -3.55 -14.35
CA VAL A 23 -20.84 -4.98 -14.12
C VAL A 23 -19.59 -5.43 -13.38
N ALA A 24 -19.76 -6.48 -12.59
CA ALA A 24 -18.72 -7.00 -11.75
C ALA A 24 -17.78 -7.99 -12.46
N ARG A 25 -18.19 -8.46 -13.63
CA ARG A 25 -17.39 -9.28 -14.54
C ARG A 25 -17.85 -9.02 -15.97
N LEU A 26 -16.91 -8.79 -16.87
CA LEU A 26 -17.22 -8.66 -18.29
C LEU A 26 -17.83 -9.95 -18.84
N GLY A 27 -18.80 -9.82 -19.73
CA GLY A 27 -19.55 -10.95 -20.29
C GLY A 27 -20.59 -11.55 -19.34
N THR A 28 -20.88 -10.91 -18.20
CA THR A 28 -22.00 -11.28 -17.33
C THR A 28 -22.88 -10.09 -17.02
N GLU A 29 -24.13 -10.34 -16.61
CA GLU A 29 -25.07 -9.32 -16.14
C GLU A 29 -24.97 -9.08 -14.63
N ARG A 30 -23.95 -9.61 -13.95
CA ARG A 30 -23.80 -9.44 -12.50
C ARG A 30 -23.48 -7.97 -12.20
N PRO A 31 -24.36 -7.22 -11.52
CA PRO A 31 -24.08 -5.82 -11.19
C PRO A 31 -22.92 -5.73 -10.19
N ARG A 32 -22.17 -4.62 -10.23
CA ARG A 32 -21.30 -4.24 -9.11
C ARG A 32 -22.15 -3.91 -7.89
N LEU A 33 -21.77 -4.45 -6.75
CA LEU A 33 -22.42 -4.17 -5.47
C LEU A 33 -21.44 -3.48 -4.50
N PRO A 34 -21.87 -2.52 -3.66
CA PRO A 34 -21.01 -1.83 -2.69
C PRO A 34 -20.11 -2.73 -1.83
N GLN A 35 -20.57 -3.94 -1.51
CA GLN A 35 -19.85 -4.93 -0.72
C GLN A 35 -18.87 -5.82 -1.50
N ASP A 36 -18.83 -5.72 -2.84
CA ASP A 36 -17.91 -6.51 -3.65
C ASP A 36 -16.45 -6.12 -3.34
N ARG A 37 -15.59 -7.14 -3.21
CA ARG A 37 -14.16 -6.94 -2.99
C ARG A 37 -13.42 -6.64 -4.30
N PHE A 38 -12.28 -5.96 -4.19
CA PHE A 38 -11.35 -5.70 -5.29
C PHE A 38 -9.91 -5.60 -4.76
N ARG A 39 -8.92 -5.74 -5.65
CA ARG A 39 -7.52 -5.55 -5.31
C ARG A 39 -7.26 -4.05 -5.15
N ILE A 40 -6.75 -3.63 -3.99
CA ILE A 40 -6.55 -2.22 -3.66
C ILE A 40 -5.22 -1.64 -4.17
N GLY A 41 -4.33 -2.48 -4.72
CA GLY A 41 -3.07 -2.06 -5.31
C GLY A 41 -2.18 -1.29 -4.33
N SER A 42 -1.65 -0.14 -4.76
CA SER A 42 -0.78 0.69 -3.92
C SER A 42 -1.45 1.21 -2.64
N LEU A 43 -2.77 1.14 -2.48
CA LEU A 43 -3.42 1.40 -1.19
C LEU A 43 -3.04 0.39 -0.11
N THR A 44 -2.35 -0.70 -0.42
CA THR A 44 -1.73 -1.58 0.58
C THR A 44 -0.55 -0.92 1.30
N LYS A 45 0.20 -0.02 0.65
CA LYS A 45 1.39 0.64 1.24
C LYS A 45 1.12 1.35 2.57
N PRO A 46 0.05 2.17 2.73
CA PRO A 46 -0.24 2.78 4.04
C PRO A 46 -0.48 1.76 5.15
N PHE A 47 -1.07 0.58 4.87
CA PHE A 47 -1.21 -0.47 5.88
C PHE A 47 0.15 -1.02 6.34
N VAL A 48 1.07 -1.25 5.40
CA VAL A 48 2.44 -1.68 5.72
C VAL A 48 3.18 -0.59 6.51
N ALA A 49 3.02 0.67 6.12
CA ALA A 49 3.61 1.81 6.84
C ALA A 49 3.08 1.92 8.28
N THR A 50 1.77 1.72 8.49
CA THR A 50 1.17 1.69 9.83
C THR A 50 1.80 0.61 10.70
N VAL A 51 1.99 -0.60 10.17
CA VAL A 51 2.65 -1.69 10.93
C VAL A 51 4.08 -1.32 11.28
N LEU A 52 4.86 -0.75 10.36
CA LEU A 52 6.24 -0.32 10.66
C LEU A 52 6.29 0.79 11.73
N LEU A 53 5.35 1.74 11.70
CA LEU A 53 5.24 2.78 12.73
C LEU A 53 4.82 2.22 14.10
N GLN A 54 3.93 1.22 14.11
CA GLN A 54 3.57 0.51 15.35
C GLN A 54 4.77 -0.24 15.93
N LEU A 55 5.55 -0.93 15.08
CA LEU A 55 6.76 -1.63 15.51
C LEU A 55 7.83 -0.66 16.05
N GLU A 56 7.96 0.54 15.48
CA GLU A 56 8.83 1.59 16.03
C GLU A 56 8.33 2.05 17.41
N ALA A 57 7.03 2.29 17.56
CA ALA A 57 6.43 2.68 18.84
C ALA A 57 6.57 1.59 19.92
N GLU A 58 6.55 0.31 19.53
CA GLU A 58 6.82 -0.85 20.40
C GLU A 58 8.32 -1.03 20.71
N GLY A 59 9.20 -0.19 20.16
CA GLY A 59 10.66 -0.30 20.33
C GLY A 59 11.28 -1.52 19.65
N ARG A 60 10.55 -2.16 18.71
CA ARG A 60 10.98 -3.39 18.03
C ARG A 60 11.90 -3.13 16.85
N LEU A 61 11.83 -1.94 16.26
CA LEU A 61 12.73 -1.43 15.25
C LEU A 61 12.89 0.08 15.39
N ARG A 62 13.82 0.68 14.65
CA ARG A 62 13.88 2.13 14.44
C ARG A 62 13.73 2.41 12.95
N LEU A 63 12.96 3.42 12.56
CA LEU A 63 12.86 3.76 11.14
C LEU A 63 14.19 4.27 10.56
N ASP A 64 15.10 4.73 11.41
CA ASP A 64 16.46 5.11 11.02
C ASP A 64 17.43 3.92 10.98
N ASP A 65 16.96 2.69 11.26
CA ASP A 65 17.76 1.49 11.05
C ASP A 65 18.10 1.34 9.55
N PRO A 66 19.35 0.97 9.21
CA PRO A 66 19.69 0.58 7.85
C PRO A 66 18.94 -0.70 7.47
N VAL A 67 18.50 -0.81 6.21
CA VAL A 67 17.76 -1.99 5.72
C VAL A 67 18.58 -3.27 5.84
N GLU A 68 19.92 -3.18 5.71
CA GLU A 68 20.84 -4.30 5.88
C GLU A 68 20.71 -5.01 7.24
N ARG A 69 20.31 -4.27 8.29
CA ARG A 69 20.05 -4.85 9.62
C ARG A 69 18.94 -5.90 9.61
N TRP A 70 17.94 -5.69 8.76
CA TRP A 70 16.70 -6.50 8.71
C TRP A 70 16.68 -7.48 7.54
N LEU A 71 17.34 -7.13 6.43
CA LEU A 71 17.34 -7.86 5.17
C LEU A 71 18.77 -7.98 4.61
N PRO A 72 19.68 -8.65 5.33
CA PRO A 72 21.10 -8.67 4.98
C PRO A 72 21.34 -9.21 3.56
N GLY A 73 22.15 -8.50 2.77
CA GLY A 73 22.49 -8.85 1.39
C GLY A 73 21.39 -8.58 0.35
N THR A 74 20.17 -8.24 0.76
CA THR A 74 19.05 -8.03 -0.17
C THR A 74 19.22 -6.78 -1.03
N VAL A 75 19.68 -5.69 -0.41
CA VAL A 75 19.89 -4.40 -1.09
C VAL A 75 21.39 -4.18 -1.28
N SER A 76 21.94 -4.79 -2.32
CA SER A 76 23.36 -4.72 -2.67
C SER A 76 23.55 -4.82 -4.18
N GLY A 77 24.70 -4.35 -4.69
CA GLY A 77 25.02 -4.37 -6.12
C GLY A 77 24.51 -3.14 -6.87
N ASP A 78 24.99 -2.95 -8.10
CA ASP A 78 24.57 -1.87 -9.01
C ASP A 78 24.56 -0.45 -8.42
N GLY A 79 25.49 -0.18 -7.49
CA GLY A 79 25.60 1.10 -6.78
C GLY A 79 24.73 1.22 -5.52
N TYR A 80 23.93 0.22 -5.20
CA TYR A 80 23.14 0.15 -3.97
C TYR A 80 23.97 -0.39 -2.79
N ASP A 81 23.79 0.26 -1.63
CA ASP A 81 24.36 -0.16 -0.36
C ASP A 81 23.28 -0.10 0.74
N GLY A 82 22.76 -1.27 1.12
CA GLY A 82 21.73 -1.41 2.15
C GLY A 82 22.15 -0.91 3.54
N ARG A 83 23.44 -0.67 3.78
CA ARG A 83 23.94 -0.03 5.02
C ARG A 83 23.69 1.47 5.05
N ARG A 84 23.40 2.09 3.90
CA ARG A 84 23.16 3.52 3.72
C ARG A 84 21.68 3.87 3.53
N ILE A 85 20.83 2.88 3.22
CA ILE A 85 19.41 3.04 3.00
C ILE A 85 18.64 2.69 4.27
N THR A 86 17.83 3.61 4.79
CA THR A 86 17.04 3.38 6.01
C THR A 86 15.63 2.88 5.72
N LEU A 87 14.97 2.27 6.71
CA LEU A 87 13.56 1.92 6.62
C LEU A 87 12.67 3.16 6.36
N ARG A 88 13.04 4.33 6.92
CA ARG A 88 12.37 5.61 6.66
C ARG A 88 12.43 6.01 5.20
N GLN A 89 13.58 5.82 4.55
CA GLN A 89 13.74 6.14 3.12
C GLN A 89 12.94 5.18 2.23
N LEU A 90 12.81 3.91 2.61
CA LEU A 90 11.92 2.96 1.91
C LEU A 90 10.46 3.39 2.03
N LEU A 91 10.00 3.73 3.24
CA LEU A 91 8.63 4.24 3.47
C LEU A 91 8.34 5.55 2.74
N GLY A 92 9.34 6.43 2.66
CA GLY A 92 9.23 7.74 2.04
C GLY A 92 9.51 7.77 0.54
N HIS A 93 9.80 6.63 -0.09
CA HIS A 93 10.22 6.54 -1.49
C HIS A 93 11.42 7.45 -1.84
N THR A 94 12.37 7.58 -0.91
CA THR A 94 13.60 8.39 -1.06
C THR A 94 14.88 7.55 -0.98
N SER A 95 14.77 6.22 -1.10
CA SER A 95 15.92 5.30 -1.06
C SER A 95 16.79 5.34 -2.32
N GLY A 96 16.24 5.83 -3.44
CA GLY A 96 16.91 5.81 -4.75
C GLY A 96 16.89 4.43 -5.45
N ILE A 97 16.24 3.42 -4.85
CA ILE A 97 16.01 2.13 -5.51
C ILE A 97 15.05 2.34 -6.67
N TYR A 98 15.41 1.82 -7.84
CA TYR A 98 14.60 1.90 -9.07
C TYR A 98 13.29 1.10 -8.92
N ASP A 99 12.25 1.48 -9.66
CA ASP A 99 10.93 0.82 -9.68
C ASP A 99 10.88 -0.36 -10.66
#